data_AF-A0A4R7G7Q7-F1
#
_entry.id   AF-A0A4R7G7Q7-F1
#
_cell.length_a   1.000
_cell.length_b   1.000
_cell.length_c   1.000
_cell.angle_alpha   90.00
_cell.angle_beta   90.00
_cell.angle_gamma   90.00
#
_symmetry.space_group_name_H-M   'P 1'
#
loop_
_entity.id
_entity.type
_entity.pdbx_description
1 polymer ?
#
loop_
_entity_poly.entity_id
_entity_poly.type
_entity_poly.pdbx_seq_one_letter_code
_entity_poly.pdbx_strand_id
1 'polypeptide(L)'
;MTTTADKGIYGGITARLKAGSATGWGVFHPGSKAMILGGLMMIVSAFLPWVYLPFMEQVTGETYVLRGTDGPGVITLAVGFLAFAGAFVPRRKLAIAHAAIPGLIVAGIVLLQAWNLLAFSASSGAWGGLLPGMGLVLAGGGAVVLLKSAWSMYRTWLPA
;
A
#
# COMPACT_ATOMS: atom_id res chain seq x y z
N MET A 1 -21.00 -16.05 -28.71
CA MET A 1 -20.19 -17.23 -29.07
C MET A 1 -18.81 -16.75 -29.47
N THR A 2 -17.80 -16.89 -28.61
CA THR A 2 -16.40 -16.59 -28.95
C THR A 2 -15.84 -17.76 -29.76
N THR A 3 -15.56 -17.53 -31.04
CA THR A 3 -15.06 -18.55 -31.95
C THR A 3 -13.63 -18.95 -31.57
N THR A 4 -13.25 -20.19 -31.87
CA THR A 4 -11.96 -20.81 -31.54
C THR A 4 -10.73 -20.02 -32.01
N ALA A 5 -10.88 -19.09 -32.97
CA ALA A 5 -9.84 -18.18 -33.42
C ALA A 5 -9.46 -17.10 -32.37
N ASP A 6 -10.42 -16.58 -31.61
CA ASP A 6 -10.17 -15.60 -30.54
C ASP A 6 -9.26 -16.22 -29.46
N LYS A 7 -9.50 -17.49 -29.09
CA LYS A 7 -8.68 -18.21 -28.11
C LYS A 7 -7.22 -18.33 -28.54
N GLY A 8 -6.93 -18.37 -29.84
CA GLY A 8 -5.55 -18.44 -30.38
C GLY A 8 -4.79 -17.13 -30.23
N ILE A 9 -5.43 -16.00 -30.54
CA ILE A 9 -4.80 -14.66 -30.44
C ILE A 9 -4.64 -14.25 -28.98
N TYR A 10 -5.71 -14.32 -28.18
CA TYR A 10 -5.65 -14.00 -26.75
C TYR A 10 -4.77 -14.99 -25.97
N GLY A 11 -4.77 -16.27 -26.36
CA GLY A 11 -3.88 -17.29 -25.82
C GLY A 11 -2.40 -17.01 -26.11
N GLY A 12 -2.07 -16.57 -27.32
CA GLY A 12 -0.71 -16.18 -27.70
C GLY A 12 -0.21 -14.93 -26.97
N ILE A 13 -1.07 -13.91 -26.82
CA ILE A 13 -0.74 -12.68 -26.09
C ILE A 13 -0.52 -12.99 -24.60
N THR A 14 -1.41 -13.77 -23.99
CA THR A 14 -1.27 -14.15 -22.56
C THR A 14 -0.05 -15.01 -22.30
N ALA A 15 0.31 -15.92 -23.20
CA ALA A 15 1.54 -16.71 -23.09
C ALA A 15 2.80 -15.83 -23.19
N ARG A 16 2.83 -14.84 -24.10
CA ARG A 16 3.92 -13.87 -24.23
C ARG A 16 4.06 -12.95 -23.02
N LEU A 17 2.93 -12.45 -22.49
CA LEU A 17 2.90 -11.66 -21.26
C LEU A 17 3.40 -12.49 -20.07
N LYS A 18 2.99 -13.76 -19.97
CA LYS A 18 3.43 -14.68 -18.91
C LYS A 18 4.92 -15.00 -19.02
N ALA A 19 5.44 -15.24 -20.23
CA ALA A 19 6.87 -15.47 -20.48
C ALA A 19 7.72 -14.24 -20.15
N GLY A 20 7.29 -13.03 -20.53
CA GLY A 20 7.95 -11.77 -20.16
C GLY A 20 7.90 -11.50 -18.65
N SER A 21 6.82 -11.91 -17.98
CA SER A 21 6.70 -11.76 -16.52
C SER A 21 7.65 -12.64 -15.73
N ALA A 22 7.98 -13.82 -16.24
CA ALA A 22 8.91 -14.75 -15.59
C ALA A 22 10.36 -14.25 -15.67
N THR A 23 10.74 -13.58 -16.75
CA THR A 23 12.10 -13.05 -16.95
C THR A 23 12.29 -11.64 -16.39
N GLY A 24 11.22 -10.97 -15.94
CA GLY A 24 11.27 -9.60 -15.42
C GLY A 24 11.50 -8.53 -16.49
N TRP A 25 11.33 -8.87 -17.78
CA TRP A 25 11.41 -7.95 -18.93
C TRP A 25 10.03 -7.66 -19.55
N GLY A 26 8.97 -8.31 -19.08
CA GLY A 26 7.59 -7.99 -19.41
C GLY A 26 7.06 -6.80 -18.61
N VAL A 27 6.05 -6.11 -19.15
CA VAL A 27 5.33 -4.99 -18.48
C VAL A 27 4.81 -5.39 -17.11
N PHE A 28 4.42 -6.66 -16.94
CA PHE A 28 4.02 -7.23 -15.66
C PHE A 28 5.10 -8.18 -15.17
N HIS A 29 5.56 -7.98 -13.95
CA HIS A 29 6.49 -8.84 -13.23
C HIS A 29 5.78 -9.51 -12.03
N PRO A 30 6.40 -10.47 -11.33
CA PRO A 30 5.73 -11.25 -10.27
C PRO A 30 5.15 -10.36 -9.15
N GLY A 31 5.77 -9.21 -8.89
CA GLY A 31 5.30 -8.22 -7.91
C GLY A 31 4.25 -7.22 -8.40
N SER A 32 3.95 -7.13 -9.70
CA SER A 32 3.09 -6.05 -10.25
C SER A 32 1.69 -6.03 -9.64
N LYS A 33 1.06 -7.21 -9.47
CA LYS A 33 -0.29 -7.29 -8.86
C LYS A 33 -0.30 -6.78 -7.43
N ALA A 34 0.71 -7.17 -6.64
CA ALA A 34 0.84 -6.74 -5.26
C ALA A 34 1.17 -5.24 -5.16
N MET A 35 1.94 -4.70 -6.11
CA MET A 35 2.26 -3.27 -6.16
C MET A 35 1.06 -2.41 -6.55
N ILE A 36 0.25 -2.86 -7.51
CA ILE A 36 -1.02 -2.22 -7.86
C ILE A 36 -1.95 -2.21 -6.65
N LEU A 37 -2.15 -3.37 -6.02
CA LEU A 37 -3.02 -3.49 -4.86
C LEU A 37 -2.52 -2.63 -3.69
N GLY A 38 -1.24 -2.77 -3.32
CA GLY A 38 -0.64 -2.01 -2.21
C GLY A 38 -0.63 -0.50 -2.46
N GLY A 39 -0.33 -0.08 -3.70
CA GLY A 39 -0.39 1.33 -4.10
C GLY A 39 -1.80 1.90 -4.02
N LEU A 40 -2.81 1.17 -4.53
CA LEU A 40 -4.22 1.56 -4.41
C LEU A 40 -4.69 1.61 -2.95
N MET A 41 -4.29 0.65 -2.12
CA MET A 41 -4.58 0.66 -0.69
C MET A 41 -4.03 1.93 -0.03
N MET A 42 -2.78 2.32 -0.34
CA MET A 42 -2.18 3.55 0.17
C MET A 42 -2.91 4.81 -0.33
N ILE A 43 -3.21 4.89 -1.62
CA ILE A 43 -3.94 6.03 -2.20
C ILE A 43 -5.31 6.20 -1.54
N VAL A 44 -6.09 5.11 -1.46
CA VAL A 44 -7.42 5.13 -0.83
C VAL A 44 -7.28 5.48 0.64
N SER A 45 -6.34 4.86 1.35
CA SER A 45 -6.14 5.08 2.79
C SER A 45 -5.94 6.55 3.15
N ALA A 46 -5.28 7.33 2.31
CA ALA A 46 -5.02 8.75 2.56
C ALA A 46 -6.31 9.56 2.76
N PHE A 47 -7.38 9.20 2.05
CA PHE A 47 -8.68 9.88 2.13
C PHE A 47 -9.58 9.35 3.25
N LEU A 48 -9.24 8.21 3.85
CA LEU A 48 -10.02 7.62 4.93
C LEU A 48 -9.66 8.26 6.29
N PRO A 49 -10.54 8.11 7.30
CA PRO A 49 -10.21 8.44 8.69
C PRO A 49 -9.05 7.60 9.20
N TRP A 50 -8.02 8.25 9.72
CA TRP A 50 -6.84 7.61 10.31
C TRP A 50 -6.93 7.50 11.82
N VAL A 51 -7.50 8.52 12.47
CA VAL A 51 -7.70 8.53 13.93
C VAL A 51 -9.08 9.07 14.22
N TYR A 52 -9.82 8.33 15.04
CA TYR A 52 -11.07 8.79 15.65
C TYR A 52 -10.78 9.41 17.01
N LEU A 53 -11.44 10.53 17.31
CA LEU A 53 -11.34 11.22 18.59
C LEU A 53 -12.72 11.22 19.31
N PRO A 54 -13.13 10.08 19.91
CA PRO A 54 -14.43 9.96 20.60
C PRO A 54 -14.66 11.01 21.69
N PHE A 55 -13.60 11.49 22.36
CA PHE A 55 -13.75 12.49 23.42
C PHE A 55 -14.20 13.85 22.89
N MET A 56 -13.86 14.18 21.63
CA MET A 56 -14.32 15.42 21.01
C MET A 56 -15.81 15.36 20.70
N GLU A 57 -16.33 14.18 20.35
CA GLU A 57 -17.77 13.99 20.12
C GLU A 57 -18.62 14.35 21.32
N GLN A 58 -18.11 14.12 22.53
CA GLN A 58 -18.79 14.46 23.79
C GLN A 58 -18.80 15.97 24.08
N VAL A 59 -17.89 16.73 23.47
CA VAL A 59 -17.73 18.18 23.68
C VAL A 59 -18.37 18.99 22.56
N THR A 60 -18.27 18.53 21.31
CA THR A 60 -18.77 19.23 20.11
C THR A 60 -20.05 18.65 19.53
N GLY A 61 -20.49 17.46 19.98
CA GLY A 61 -21.69 16.79 19.46
C GLY A 61 -21.51 16.16 18.07
N GLU A 62 -20.30 16.18 17.51
CA GLU A 62 -19.97 15.60 16.20
C GLU A 62 -18.74 14.70 16.29
N THR A 63 -18.75 13.57 15.56
CA THR A 63 -17.62 12.64 15.48
C THR A 63 -16.42 13.31 14.81
N TYR A 64 -15.46 13.78 15.61
CA TYR A 64 -14.24 14.38 15.07
C TYR A 64 -13.29 13.29 14.56
N VAL A 65 -12.94 13.39 13.27
CA VAL A 65 -12.06 12.44 12.58
C VAL A 65 -10.89 13.16 11.95
N LEU A 66 -9.68 12.67 12.21
CA LEU A 66 -8.49 13.10 11.48
C LEU A 66 -8.34 12.23 10.25
N ARG A 67 -8.50 12.83 9.07
CA ARG A 67 -8.24 12.13 7.80
C ARG A 67 -6.75 12.04 7.58
N GLY A 68 -6.32 11.04 6.80
CA GLY A 68 -4.91 10.93 6.42
C GLY A 68 -4.39 12.19 5.74
N THR A 69 -5.18 12.80 4.85
CA THR A 69 -4.83 14.02 4.12
C THR A 69 -4.53 15.23 4.99
N ASP A 70 -5.02 15.24 6.23
CA ASP A 70 -4.80 16.38 7.15
C ASP A 70 -3.41 16.31 7.82
N GLY A 71 -2.59 15.32 7.45
CA GLY A 71 -1.20 15.21 7.89
C GLY A 71 -0.39 14.20 7.05
N PRO A 72 0.14 13.13 7.66
CA PRO A 72 1.10 12.23 6.99
C PRO A 72 0.49 11.39 5.85
N GLY A 73 -0.83 11.41 5.67
CA GLY A 73 -1.49 10.76 4.54
C GLY A 73 -1.20 11.42 3.19
N VAL A 74 -0.75 12.69 3.14
CA VAL A 74 -0.28 13.31 1.88
C VAL A 74 0.99 12.62 1.38
N ILE A 75 1.92 12.31 2.27
CA ILE A 75 3.12 11.53 1.94
C ILE A 75 2.71 10.12 1.51
N THR A 76 1.78 9.50 2.25
CA THR A 76 1.24 8.16 1.92
C THR A 76 0.59 8.11 0.55
N LEU A 77 -0.12 9.17 0.15
CA LEU A 77 -0.71 9.33 -1.18
C LEU A 77 0.38 9.41 -2.26
N ALA A 78 1.37 10.28 -2.07
CA ALA A 78 2.47 10.45 -3.02
C ALA A 78 3.26 9.16 -3.23
N VAL A 79 3.64 8.48 -2.14
CA VAL A 79 4.38 7.20 -2.24
C VAL A 79 3.48 6.05 -2.69
N GLY A 80 2.17 6.13 -2.47
CA GLY A 80 1.18 5.20 -3.02
C GLY A 80 1.14 5.24 -4.55
N PHE A 81 1.14 6.43 -5.15
CA PHE A 81 1.30 6.59 -6.60
C PHE A 81 2.65 6.09 -7.10
N LEU A 82 3.72 6.33 -6.35
CA LEU A 82 5.05 5.81 -6.68
C LEU A 82 5.05 4.27 -6.71
N ALA A 83 4.45 3.61 -5.71
CA ALA A 83 4.31 2.16 -5.68
C ALA A 83 3.45 1.63 -6.83
N PHE A 84 2.32 2.30 -7.12
CA PHE A 84 1.43 1.95 -8.22
C PHE A 84 2.15 2.04 -9.57
N ALA A 85 2.87 3.13 -9.83
CA ALA A 85 3.67 3.30 -11.05
C ALA A 85 4.78 2.24 -11.17
N GLY A 86 5.39 1.87 -10.05
CA GLY A 86 6.42 0.84 -9.98
C GLY A 86 5.98 -0.53 -10.49
N ALA A 87 4.68 -0.82 -10.49
CA ALA A 87 4.14 -2.08 -11.00
C ALA A 87 4.33 -2.27 -12.52
N PHE A 88 4.58 -1.18 -13.25
CA PHE A 88 4.75 -1.15 -14.70
C PHE A 88 6.21 -0.96 -15.12
N VAL A 89 7.15 -0.93 -14.16
CA VAL A 89 8.57 -0.70 -14.44
C VAL A 89 9.27 -2.03 -14.78
N PRO A 90 9.79 -2.22 -16.00
CA PRO A 90 10.39 -3.49 -16.44
C PRO A 90 11.82 -3.70 -15.93
N ARG A 91 12.31 -2.85 -15.00
CA ARG A 91 13.66 -2.95 -14.43
C ARG A 91 13.61 -3.53 -13.03
N ARG A 92 14.11 -4.76 -12.86
CA ARG A 92 14.09 -5.55 -11.62
C ARG A 92 14.48 -4.76 -10.36
N LYS A 93 15.63 -4.09 -10.37
CA LYS A 93 16.11 -3.30 -9.22
C LYS A 93 15.20 -2.11 -8.89
N LEU A 94 14.69 -1.44 -9.93
CA LEU A 94 13.78 -0.30 -9.74
C LEU A 94 12.41 -0.76 -9.25
N ALA A 95 11.87 -1.87 -9.76
CA ALA A 95 10.61 -2.44 -9.28
C ALA A 95 10.69 -2.82 -7.79
N ILE A 96 11.80 -3.41 -7.35
CA ILE A 96 12.06 -3.66 -5.93
C ILE A 96 12.08 -2.34 -5.15
N ALA A 97 12.79 -1.32 -5.63
CA ALA A 97 12.86 -0.02 -4.96
C ALA A 97 11.48 0.67 -4.85
N HIS A 98 10.65 0.62 -5.89
CA HIS A 98 9.30 1.19 -5.89
C HIS A 98 8.33 0.43 -4.99
N ALA A 99 8.63 -0.81 -4.60
CA ALA A 99 7.87 -1.52 -3.57
C ALA A 99 8.43 -1.27 -2.17
N ALA A 100 9.75 -1.34 -2.00
CA ALA A 100 10.41 -1.23 -0.71
C ALA A 100 10.33 0.18 -0.12
N ILE A 101 10.63 1.21 -0.89
CA ILE A 101 10.70 2.60 -0.39
C ILE A 101 9.32 3.06 0.11
N PRO A 102 8.23 2.98 -0.70
CA PRO A 102 6.89 3.32 -0.21
C PRO A 102 6.46 2.46 0.97
N GLY A 103 6.73 1.15 0.91
CA GLY A 103 6.40 0.22 1.99
C GLY A 103 7.05 0.59 3.32
N LEU A 104 8.34 0.93 3.32
CA LEU A 104 9.09 1.32 4.53
C LEU A 104 8.64 2.67 5.07
N ILE A 105 8.44 3.67 4.20
CA ILE A 105 7.98 5.00 4.61
C ILE A 105 6.62 4.90 5.29
N VAL A 106 5.66 4.21 4.67
CA VAL A 106 4.31 4.10 5.22
C VAL A 106 4.28 3.21 6.46
N ALA A 107 5.07 2.13 6.51
CA ALA A 107 5.23 1.35 7.73
C ALA A 107 5.76 2.22 8.90
N GLY A 108 6.75 3.06 8.64
CA GLY A 108 7.27 4.02 9.62
C GLY A 108 6.21 5.01 10.10
N ILE A 109 5.42 5.57 9.18
CA ILE A 109 4.30 6.46 9.51
C ILE A 109 3.27 5.75 10.40
N VAL A 110 2.87 4.52 10.04
CA VAL A 110 1.89 3.74 10.80
C VAL A 110 2.41 3.42 12.20
N LEU A 111 3.69 3.05 12.33
CA LEU A 111 4.33 2.78 13.62
C LEU A 111 4.43 4.05 14.48
N LEU A 112 4.79 5.19 13.90
CA LEU A 112 4.79 6.48 14.59
C LEU A 112 3.40 6.85 15.09
N GLN A 113 2.36 6.62 14.28
CA GLN A 113 0.99 6.89 14.71
C GLN A 113 0.55 5.92 15.80
N ALA A 114 0.84 4.63 15.69
CA ALA A 114 0.57 3.67 16.76
C ALA A 114 1.27 4.07 18.07
N TRP A 115 2.53 4.54 17.98
CA TRP A 115 3.27 5.05 19.12
C TRP A 115 2.60 6.27 19.74
N ASN A 116 2.17 7.25 18.94
CA ASN A 116 1.49 8.44 19.43
C ASN A 116 0.18 8.10 20.16
N LEU A 117 -0.60 7.15 19.63
CA LEU A 117 -1.83 6.67 20.27
C LEU A 117 -1.53 6.01 21.63
N LEU A 118 -0.49 5.18 21.70
CA LEU A 118 -0.07 4.51 22.94
C LEU A 118 0.48 5.51 23.96
N ALA A 119 1.36 6.42 23.54
CA ALA A 119 1.96 7.45 24.40
C ALA A 119 0.89 8.38 24.98
N PHE A 120 -0.10 8.77 24.17
CA PHE A 120 -1.24 9.56 24.64
C PHE A 120 -2.12 8.78 25.62
N SER A 121 -2.43 7.52 25.33
CA SER A 121 -3.25 6.67 26.22
C SER A 121 -2.56 6.46 27.57
N ALA A 122 -1.23 6.27 27.56
CA ALA A 122 -0.43 6.10 28.76
C ALA A 122 -0.30 7.38 29.59
N SER A 123 -0.17 8.56 28.96
CA SER A 123 -0.01 9.84 29.66
C SER A 123 -1.33 10.42 30.18
N SER A 124 -2.42 10.23 29.45
CA SER A 124 -3.74 10.75 29.80
C SER A 124 -4.57 9.80 30.68
N GLY A 125 -4.17 8.53 30.78
CA GLY A 125 -4.97 7.47 31.41
C GLY A 125 -6.27 7.13 30.66
N ALA A 126 -6.55 7.81 29.54
CA ALA A 126 -7.76 7.66 28.74
C ALA A 126 -7.60 6.59 27.66
N TRP A 127 -7.52 5.32 28.09
CA TRP A 127 -7.53 4.18 27.18
C TRP A 127 -8.82 4.16 26.36
N GLY A 128 -8.69 4.26 25.04
CA GLY A 128 -9.84 4.36 24.12
C GLY A 128 -10.26 5.79 23.76
N GLY A 129 -9.57 6.82 24.28
CA GLY A 129 -9.78 8.22 23.89
C GLY A 129 -9.29 8.54 22.47
N LEU A 130 -8.37 7.74 21.92
CA LEU A 130 -7.96 7.78 20.51
C LEU A 130 -8.07 6.38 19.93
N LEU A 131 -8.79 6.23 18.83
CA LEU A 131 -8.97 4.93 18.18
C LEU A 131 -8.39 4.94 16.76
N PRO A 132 -7.65 3.88 16.36
CA PRO A 132 -7.12 3.77 15.02
C PRO A 132 -8.28 3.60 14.02
N GLY A 133 -8.27 4.42 12.98
CA GLY A 133 -9.28 4.39 11.93
C GLY A 133 -8.97 3.40 10.81
N MET A 134 -9.99 3.16 9.97
CA MET A 134 -9.87 2.25 8.82
C MET A 134 -8.77 2.66 7.84
N GLY A 135 -8.50 3.97 7.69
CA GLY A 135 -7.41 4.48 6.86
C GLY A 135 -6.04 4.05 7.39
N LEU A 136 -5.82 4.09 8.71
CA LEU A 136 -4.56 3.65 9.31
C LEU A 136 -4.32 2.15 9.09
N VAL A 137 -5.37 1.34 9.26
CA VAL A 137 -5.33 -0.11 9.03
C VAL A 137 -5.06 -0.42 7.55
N LEU A 138 -5.71 0.29 6.64
CA LEU A 138 -5.51 0.10 5.20
C LEU A 138 -4.11 0.52 4.75
N ALA A 139 -3.57 1.62 5.29
CA ALA A 139 -2.21 2.06 5.05
C ALA A 139 -1.19 1.03 5.54
N GLY A 140 -1.39 0.48 6.75
CA GLY A 140 -0.57 -0.59 7.30
C GLY A 140 -0.63 -1.87 6.46
N GLY A 141 -1.83 -2.28 6.03
CA GLY A 141 -2.02 -3.42 5.13
C GLY A 141 -1.31 -3.22 3.79
N GLY A 142 -1.43 -2.02 3.20
CA GLY A 142 -0.74 -1.66 1.96
C GLY A 142 0.78 -1.73 2.12
N ALA A 143 1.33 -1.22 3.22
CA ALA A 143 2.75 -1.30 3.53
C ALA A 143 3.24 -2.76 3.62
N VAL A 144 2.50 -3.63 4.31
CA VAL A 144 2.84 -5.06 4.42
C VAL A 144 2.83 -5.76 3.06
N VAL A 145 1.81 -5.50 2.23
CA VAL A 145 1.72 -6.07 0.88
C VAL A 145 2.92 -5.64 0.02
N LEU A 146 3.30 -4.36 0.05
CA LEU A 146 4.44 -3.85 -0.70
C LEU A 146 5.77 -4.42 -0.20
N LEU A 147 5.99 -4.45 1.11
CA LEU A 147 7.22 -5.01 1.70
C LEU A 147 7.38 -6.50 1.40
N LYS A 148 6.29 -7.27 1.54
CA LYS A 148 6.28 -8.69 1.17
C LYS A 148 6.56 -8.90 -0.32
N SER A 149 5.98 -8.06 -1.18
CA SER A 149 6.25 -8.08 -2.62
C SER A 149 7.72 -7.77 -2.92
N ALA A 150 8.28 -6.73 -2.30
CA ALA A 150 9.69 -6.36 -2.43
C ALA A 150 10.61 -7.51 -2.03
N TRP A 151 10.34 -8.14 -0.88
CA TRP A 151 11.07 -9.30 -0.39
C TRP A 151 10.99 -10.51 -1.34
N SER A 152 9.79 -10.82 -1.83
CA SER A 152 9.57 -11.90 -2.79
C SER A 152 10.34 -11.66 -4.09
N MET A 153 10.31 -10.43 -4.62
CA MET A 153 11.05 -10.05 -5.83
C MET A 153 12.56 -10.11 -5.59
N TYR A 154 13.04 -9.63 -4.44
CA TYR A 154 14.45 -9.69 -4.06
C TYR A 154 14.98 -11.13 -4.07
N ARG A 155 14.29 -12.06 -3.39
CA ARG A 155 14.67 -13.49 -3.35
C ARG A 155 14.62 -14.18 -4.72
N THR A 156 13.75 -13.73 -5.60
CA THR A 156 13.57 -14.35 -6.93
C THR A 156 14.57 -13.83 -7.96
N TRP A 157 14.99 -12.56 -7.85
CA TRP A 157 15.75 -11.88 -8.90
C TRP A 157 17.20 -11.59 -8.59
N LEU A 158 17.57 -11.54 -7.32
CA LEU A 158 18.95 -11.50 -6.87
C LEU A 158 19.29 -12.85 -6.21
N PRO A 159 19.57 -13.91 -7.00
CA PRO A 159 20.36 -15.01 -6.46
C PRO A 159 21.76 -14.47 -6.12
N ALA A 160 22.32 -15.00 -5.03
CA ALA A 160 23.67 -14.70 -4.55
C ALA A 160 24.74 -14.93 -5.63
#